data_AF-A0A497GBI1-F1
#
_entry.id   AF-A0A497GBI1-F1
#
_cell.length_a   1.000
_cell.length_b   1.000
_cell.length_c   1.000
_cell.angle_alpha   90.00
_cell.angle_beta   90.00
_cell.angle_gamma   90.00
#
_symmetry.space_group_name_H-M   'P 1'
#
loop_
_entity.id
_entity.type
_entity.pdbx_description
1 polymer ?
#
loop_
_entity_poly.entity_id
_entity_poly.type
_entity_poly.pdbx_seq_one_letter_code
_entity_poly.pdbx_strand_id
1 'polypeptide(L)'
;MGNAARRAVLIRITGLVQGVGFRPFIHRIARRSGVRGYVKNLGGSEVEVWAEGPDGSIRRFLELLEHERPPPAELDEVSVVEVEPRGYEDFRILESGHRVTRRSQIPPDIGVCEYCLREVLDPNSRWYRYAFNSCAWCGPRFSMMYSTPYDRGNTAMRAFPLCADCAREYSDPDNLRRFHAQGISCPRCGPKLWLLDGRGEEVPCEDPIREAARLVDEGFIVAVKGLGGFHIAALASDDEVVAKLRERKRRPQKPFAIMALDLGVVERIAAPSGRHVELLRSPQRPIVLVPKREDAPVSELVAPGLAEIGVMLPYTPLHYLLLMETRDKFLIMTSGNRRGLPICTGAEALSELRGIADYFLVHNREIVNRVDDSVVRLTDGIPQLLRRARGYAPRWIKVPFKLEREVIALGAHLSNAGAVAFEDRVVPTQYVGDMDYLENVEFLLSALNFLERCYRLEAKVVASDAHPGYVTTRLAASMASRLKVPHIRVQHHHAHIASAMASVGVRAGEEVLGVAIDGAGYGADGKIWGGEVMIASYTTYERVG
;
A
#
# COMPACT_ATOMS: atom_id res chain seq x y z
N MET A 1 -5.21 -42.70 -33.69
CA MET A 1 -5.65 -41.29 -33.69
C MET A 1 -4.40 -40.44 -33.88
N GLY A 2 -4.33 -39.72 -35.00
CA GLY A 2 -3.12 -39.04 -35.47
C GLY A 2 -2.53 -38.08 -34.46
N ASN A 3 -1.20 -38.05 -34.39
CA ASN A 3 -0.40 -37.17 -33.54
C ASN A 3 -0.62 -35.72 -34.01
N ALA A 4 -1.69 -35.08 -33.54
CA ALA A 4 -1.96 -33.68 -33.85
C ALA A 4 -0.73 -32.86 -33.41
N ALA A 5 -0.18 -32.05 -34.32
CA ALA A 5 1.00 -31.24 -34.06
C ALA A 5 0.78 -30.44 -32.77
N ARG A 6 1.58 -30.75 -31.74
CA ARG A 6 1.52 -30.05 -30.46
C ARG A 6 2.31 -28.76 -30.59
N ARG A 7 1.71 -27.67 -30.16
CA ARG A 7 2.33 -26.36 -30.04
C ARG A 7 2.66 -26.10 -28.59
N ALA A 8 3.77 -25.42 -28.32
CA ALA A 8 4.09 -24.94 -26.98
C ALA A 8 4.47 -23.47 -27.01
N VAL A 9 4.10 -22.75 -25.95
CA VAL A 9 4.43 -21.35 -25.75
C VAL A 9 5.00 -21.13 -24.35
N LEU A 10 6.03 -20.30 -24.29
CA LEU A 10 6.56 -19.71 -23.08
C LEU A 10 6.01 -18.29 -22.96
N ILE A 11 5.25 -18.02 -21.91
CA ILE A 11 4.64 -16.73 -21.65
C ILE A 11 5.29 -16.10 -20.43
N ARG A 12 5.73 -14.85 -20.57
CA ARG A 12 6.24 -14.03 -19.47
C ARG A 12 5.36 -12.82 -19.27
N ILE A 13 4.92 -12.65 -18.03
CA ILE A 13 3.89 -11.68 -17.68
C ILE A 13 4.43 -10.77 -16.58
N THR A 14 4.40 -9.47 -16.82
CA THR A 14 4.74 -8.43 -15.83
C THR A 14 3.52 -7.58 -15.50
N GLY A 15 3.58 -6.92 -14.34
CA GLY A 15 2.52 -6.07 -13.82
C GLY A 15 2.18 -6.44 -12.38
N LEU A 16 0.95 -6.15 -11.96
CA LEU A 16 0.46 -6.59 -10.66
C LEU A 16 -0.03 -8.03 -10.78
N VAL A 17 0.91 -8.99 -10.78
CA VAL A 17 0.63 -10.42 -11.05
C VAL A 17 1.04 -11.37 -9.92
N GLN A 18 1.78 -10.90 -8.92
CA GLN A 18 2.07 -11.67 -7.71
C GLN A 18 1.21 -11.21 -6.53
N GLY A 19 0.81 -12.16 -5.68
CA GLY A 19 -0.05 -11.89 -4.53
C GLY A 19 -1.51 -11.56 -4.84
N VAL A 20 -1.95 -11.68 -6.09
CA VAL A 20 -3.32 -11.32 -6.53
C VAL A 20 -4.17 -12.50 -6.99
N GLY A 21 -3.75 -13.72 -6.65
CA GLY A 21 -4.44 -14.95 -7.09
C GLY A 21 -4.18 -15.31 -8.56
N PHE A 22 -3.11 -14.80 -9.16
CA PHE A 22 -2.80 -15.01 -10.57
C PHE A 22 -2.39 -16.46 -10.91
N ARG A 23 -1.51 -17.09 -10.11
CA ARG A 23 -1.13 -18.50 -10.28
C ARG A 23 -2.37 -19.45 -10.27
N PRO A 24 -3.29 -19.35 -9.29
CA PRO A 24 -4.59 -20.04 -9.33
C PRO A 24 -5.41 -19.79 -10.60
N PHE A 25 -5.46 -18.54 -11.05
CA PHE A 25 -6.17 -18.19 -12.27
C PHE A 25 -5.58 -18.88 -13.49
N ILE A 26 -4.26 -18.81 -13.68
CA ILE A 26 -3.56 -19.48 -14.78
C ILE A 26 -3.83 -20.99 -14.76
N HIS A 27 -3.72 -21.64 -13.60
CA HIS A 27 -4.02 -23.07 -13.46
C HIS A 27 -5.46 -23.41 -13.87
N ARG A 28 -6.44 -22.59 -13.47
CA ARG A 28 -7.86 -22.79 -13.82
C ARG A 28 -8.12 -22.64 -15.31
N ILE A 29 -7.60 -21.59 -15.94
CA ILE A 29 -7.79 -21.38 -17.39
C ILE A 29 -7.01 -22.43 -18.19
N ALA A 30 -5.90 -22.94 -17.67
CA ALA A 30 -5.17 -24.06 -18.27
C ALA A 30 -6.03 -25.33 -18.30
N ARG A 31 -6.64 -25.71 -17.17
CA ARG A 31 -7.56 -26.85 -17.07
C ARG A 31 -8.76 -26.71 -18.01
N ARG A 32 -9.36 -25.51 -18.09
CA ARG A 32 -10.51 -25.21 -18.98
C ARG A 32 -10.16 -25.24 -20.47
N SER A 33 -8.93 -24.86 -20.82
CA SER A 33 -8.47 -24.82 -22.22
C SER A 33 -7.90 -26.16 -22.69
N GLY A 34 -7.58 -27.05 -21.77
CA GLY A 34 -6.99 -28.36 -22.05
C GLY A 34 -5.49 -28.33 -22.32
N VAL A 35 -4.80 -27.23 -22.00
CA VAL A 35 -3.33 -27.13 -22.12
C VAL A 35 -2.64 -27.84 -20.95
N ARG A 36 -1.36 -28.17 -21.14
CA ARG A 36 -0.45 -28.79 -20.17
C ARG A 36 0.77 -27.90 -19.95
N GLY A 37 1.52 -28.12 -18.87
CA GLY A 37 2.70 -27.32 -18.54
C GLY A 37 2.71 -26.80 -17.10
N TYR A 38 3.05 -25.53 -16.92
CA TYR A 38 3.16 -24.98 -15.56
C TYR A 38 2.99 -23.47 -15.48
N VAL A 39 2.79 -22.99 -14.25
CA VAL A 39 2.95 -21.59 -13.86
C VAL A 39 3.85 -21.48 -12.63
N LYS A 40 4.73 -20.47 -12.61
CA LYS A 40 5.57 -20.17 -11.44
C LYS A 40 5.84 -18.67 -11.30
N ASN A 41 6.00 -18.22 -10.06
CA ASN A 41 6.50 -16.89 -9.77
C ASN A 41 8.02 -16.86 -9.97
N LEU A 42 8.54 -15.71 -10.39
CA LEU A 42 9.96 -15.41 -10.52
C LEU A 42 10.38 -14.26 -9.60
N GLY A 43 11.69 -14.08 -9.44
CA GLY A 43 12.27 -13.20 -8.41
C GLY A 43 12.04 -11.70 -8.63
N GLY A 44 11.68 -11.29 -9.85
CA GLY A 44 11.45 -9.89 -10.21
C GLY A 44 9.99 -9.47 -10.04
N SER A 45 9.19 -10.29 -9.34
CA SER A 45 7.73 -10.20 -9.23
C SER A 45 6.97 -10.55 -10.52
N GLU A 46 7.64 -11.12 -11.53
CA GLU A 46 7.04 -11.57 -12.78
C GLU A 46 6.50 -13.02 -12.68
N VAL A 47 5.68 -13.42 -13.66
CA VAL A 47 5.13 -14.78 -13.75
C VAL A 47 5.57 -15.42 -15.07
N GLU A 48 6.06 -16.65 -14.98
CA GLU A 48 6.39 -17.49 -16.14
C GLU A 48 5.35 -18.61 -16.27
N VAL A 49 4.83 -18.78 -17.48
CA VAL A 49 3.88 -19.83 -17.84
C VAL A 49 4.44 -20.62 -19.01
N TRP A 50 4.46 -21.94 -18.88
CA TRP A 50 4.66 -22.85 -19.99
C TRP A 50 3.32 -23.49 -20.32
N ALA A 51 2.84 -23.33 -21.55
CA ALA A 51 1.60 -23.93 -22.00
C ALA A 51 1.85 -24.71 -23.29
N GLU A 52 1.48 -25.99 -23.30
CA GLU A 52 1.58 -26.86 -24.48
C GLU A 52 0.32 -27.67 -24.71
N GLY A 53 0.00 -27.93 -25.98
CA GLY A 53 -1.20 -28.64 -26.38
C GLY A 53 -1.54 -28.46 -27.86
N PRO A 54 -2.73 -28.92 -28.30
CA PRO A 54 -3.24 -28.62 -29.64
C PRO A 54 -3.37 -27.11 -29.84
N ASP A 55 -3.18 -26.63 -31.07
CA ASP A 55 -3.21 -25.18 -31.37
C ASP A 55 -4.50 -24.49 -30.92
N GLY A 56 -5.67 -25.14 -31.08
CA GLY A 56 -6.95 -24.61 -30.59
C GLY A 56 -7.00 -24.45 -29.06
N SER A 57 -6.34 -25.33 -28.30
CA SER A 57 -6.23 -25.20 -26.84
C SER A 57 -5.33 -24.04 -26.43
N ILE A 58 -4.23 -23.81 -27.17
CA ILE A 58 -3.32 -22.68 -26.92
C ILE A 58 -4.03 -21.35 -27.22
N ARG A 59 -4.74 -21.23 -28.34
CA ARG A 59 -5.52 -20.02 -28.68
C ARG A 59 -6.55 -19.72 -27.59
N ARG A 60 -7.35 -20.72 -27.21
CA ARG A 60 -8.33 -20.58 -26.12
C ARG A 60 -7.68 -20.16 -24.80
N PHE A 61 -6.51 -20.70 -24.47
CA PHE A 61 -5.78 -20.32 -23.26
C PHE A 61 -5.37 -18.84 -23.28
N LEU A 62 -4.87 -18.34 -24.41
CA LEU A 62 -4.49 -16.94 -24.58
C LEU A 62 -5.70 -16.00 -24.53
N GLU A 63 -6.83 -16.38 -25.15
CA GLU A 63 -8.10 -15.64 -25.06
C GLU A 63 -8.59 -15.52 -23.61
N LEU A 64 -8.57 -16.62 -22.85
CA LEU A 64 -8.96 -16.61 -21.43
C LEU A 64 -8.01 -15.78 -20.56
N LEU A 65 -6.71 -15.82 -20.85
CA LEU A 65 -5.69 -15.00 -20.18
C LEU A 65 -5.98 -13.50 -20.37
N GLU A 66 -6.45 -13.13 -21.56
CA GLU A 66 -6.76 -11.75 -21.89
C GLU A 66 -8.02 -11.24 -21.18
N HIS A 67 -9.09 -12.05 -21.09
CA HIS A 67 -10.42 -11.57 -20.69
C HIS A 67 -10.87 -11.88 -19.24
N GLU A 68 -10.36 -12.94 -18.59
CA GLU A 68 -10.94 -13.44 -17.32
C GLU A 68 -10.06 -13.20 -16.06
N ARG A 69 -9.26 -12.14 -16.06
CA ARG A 69 -8.24 -11.89 -15.04
C ARG A 69 -8.84 -11.72 -13.64
N PRO A 70 -8.12 -12.10 -12.57
CA PRO A 70 -8.53 -11.80 -11.19
C PRO A 70 -8.73 -10.30 -10.98
N PRO A 71 -9.71 -9.87 -10.15
CA PRO A 71 -10.00 -8.44 -9.95
C PRO A 71 -8.81 -7.54 -9.59
N PRO A 72 -7.84 -7.98 -8.74
CA PRO A 72 -6.70 -7.14 -8.39
C PRO A 72 -5.51 -7.28 -9.36
N ALA A 73 -5.61 -8.11 -10.41
CA ALA A 73 -4.51 -8.33 -11.33
C ALA A 73 -4.48 -7.29 -12.45
N GLU A 74 -3.32 -6.70 -12.68
CA GLU A 74 -3.09 -5.75 -13.77
C GLU A 74 -1.90 -6.23 -14.60
N LEU A 75 -2.05 -6.28 -15.93
CA LEU A 75 -0.97 -6.72 -16.83
C LEU A 75 -0.32 -5.50 -17.47
N ASP A 76 1.00 -5.40 -17.36
CA ASP A 76 1.79 -4.36 -18.01
C ASP A 76 2.37 -4.84 -19.34
N GLU A 77 2.91 -6.06 -19.37
CA GLU A 77 3.46 -6.68 -20.57
C GLU A 77 3.17 -8.19 -20.57
N VAL A 78 2.81 -8.72 -21.73
CA VAL A 78 2.67 -10.16 -21.97
C VAL A 78 3.54 -10.52 -23.17
N SER A 79 4.64 -11.23 -22.91
CA SER A 79 5.56 -11.72 -23.95
C SER A 79 5.28 -13.21 -24.18
N VAL A 80 4.90 -13.56 -25.40
CA VAL A 80 4.61 -14.95 -25.81
C VAL A 80 5.67 -15.38 -26.83
N VAL A 81 6.36 -16.47 -26.55
CA VAL A 81 7.40 -17.03 -27.44
C VAL A 81 7.04 -18.47 -27.74
N GLU A 82 7.07 -18.86 -29.02
CA GLU A 82 6.91 -20.26 -29.41
C GLU A 82 8.14 -21.07 -29.02
N VAL A 83 7.91 -22.27 -28.49
CA VAL A 83 8.94 -23.17 -27.99
C VAL A 83 8.59 -24.60 -28.36
N GLU A 84 9.59 -25.48 -28.32
CA GLU A 84 9.36 -26.92 -28.55
C GLU A 84 8.63 -27.57 -27.36
N PRO A 85 7.57 -28.37 -27.60
CA PRO A 85 6.87 -29.08 -26.54
C PRO A 85 7.80 -29.99 -25.74
N ARG A 86 7.60 -30.05 -24.41
CA ARG A 86 8.40 -30.87 -23.50
C ARG A 86 7.72 -32.17 -23.07
N GLY A 87 6.44 -32.35 -23.40
CA GLY A 87 5.69 -33.56 -23.07
C GLY A 87 5.11 -33.56 -21.65
N TYR A 88 4.72 -32.41 -21.11
CA TYR A 88 4.00 -32.33 -19.85
C TYR A 88 2.65 -33.06 -19.92
N GLU A 89 2.37 -33.88 -18.91
CA GLU A 89 1.14 -34.69 -18.84
C GLU A 89 -0.03 -33.95 -18.17
N ASP A 90 0.28 -33.03 -17.27
CA ASP A 90 -0.64 -32.20 -16.50
C ASP A 90 -0.22 -30.71 -16.53
N PHE A 91 -0.99 -29.86 -15.84
CA PHE A 91 -0.64 -28.46 -15.63
C PHE A 91 -0.45 -28.21 -14.13
N ARG A 92 0.73 -27.71 -13.72
CA ARG A 92 1.07 -27.57 -12.30
C ARG A 92 1.42 -26.13 -11.91
N ILE A 93 1.11 -25.76 -10.67
CA ILE A 93 1.72 -24.59 -10.03
C ILE A 93 3.04 -25.06 -9.41
N LEU A 94 4.17 -24.57 -9.93
CA LEU A 94 5.49 -24.92 -9.39
C LEU A 94 5.91 -23.96 -8.28
N GLU A 95 6.89 -24.39 -7.50
CA GLU A 95 7.58 -23.52 -6.55
C GLU A 95 8.20 -22.31 -7.24
N SER A 96 8.24 -21.20 -6.52
CA SER A 96 8.74 -19.94 -7.04
C SER A 96 10.24 -20.00 -7.28
N GLY A 97 10.68 -19.45 -8.41
CA GLY A 97 12.09 -19.33 -8.73
C GLY A 97 12.69 -18.01 -8.23
N HIS A 98 13.98 -18.03 -7.93
CA HIS A 98 14.75 -16.82 -7.59
C HIS A 98 15.37 -16.13 -8.81
N ARG A 99 15.21 -16.65 -10.02
CA ARG A 99 15.71 -15.99 -11.23
C ARG A 99 14.89 -14.73 -11.48
N VAL A 100 15.56 -13.63 -11.80
CA VAL A 100 14.93 -12.41 -12.33
C VAL A 100 15.17 -12.41 -13.83
N THR A 101 14.09 -12.27 -14.59
CA THR A 101 14.12 -12.13 -16.04
C THR A 101 13.59 -10.78 -16.47
N ARG A 102 12.58 -10.27 -15.75
CA ARG A 102 11.99 -8.94 -15.91
C ARG A 102 11.61 -8.40 -14.53
N ARG A 103 11.56 -7.08 -14.38
CA ARG A 103 11.02 -6.43 -13.18
C ARG A 103 9.51 -6.24 -13.33
N SER A 104 8.78 -6.41 -12.24
CA SER A 104 7.32 -6.43 -12.19
C SER A 104 6.82 -5.74 -10.91
N GLN A 105 5.52 -5.42 -10.80
CA GLN A 105 5.01 -4.63 -9.68
C GLN A 105 4.98 -5.45 -8.39
N ILE A 106 5.45 -4.83 -7.30
CA ILE A 106 5.20 -5.31 -5.95
C ILE A 106 3.75 -4.96 -5.57
N PRO A 107 2.96 -5.92 -5.06
CA PRO A 107 1.56 -5.67 -4.75
C PRO A 107 1.38 -4.72 -3.56
N PRO A 108 0.55 -3.66 -3.67
CA PRO A 108 0.18 -2.84 -2.52
C PRO A 108 -0.77 -3.63 -1.61
N ASP A 109 -0.94 -3.15 -0.39
CA ASP A 109 -1.97 -3.67 0.52
C ASP A 109 -3.38 -3.38 -0.01
N ILE A 110 -4.30 -4.35 0.13
CA ILE A 110 -5.66 -4.26 -0.41
C ILE A 110 -6.66 -4.38 0.75
N GLY A 111 -7.64 -3.48 0.81
CA GLY A 111 -8.71 -3.53 1.79
C GLY A 111 -9.52 -4.83 1.71
N VAL A 112 -10.08 -5.29 2.83
CA VAL A 112 -10.90 -6.50 2.89
C VAL A 112 -12.02 -6.49 1.83
N CYS A 113 -12.15 -7.59 1.08
CA CYS A 113 -13.21 -7.73 0.09
C CYS A 113 -14.54 -8.11 0.75
N GLU A 114 -15.65 -7.84 0.06
CA GLU A 114 -16.99 -8.12 0.58
C GLU A 114 -17.20 -9.60 0.95
N TYR A 115 -16.60 -10.53 0.21
CA TYR A 115 -16.75 -11.97 0.45
C TYR A 115 -16.10 -12.39 1.78
N CYS A 116 -14.87 -11.92 2.02
CA CYS A 116 -14.18 -12.17 3.28
C CYS A 116 -14.88 -11.49 4.46
N LEU A 117 -15.46 -10.31 4.24
CA LEU A 117 -16.21 -9.61 5.26
C LEU A 117 -17.51 -10.35 5.62
N ARG A 118 -18.26 -10.86 4.63
CA ARG A 118 -19.45 -11.70 4.88
C ARG A 118 -19.11 -12.92 5.72
N GLU A 119 -18.00 -13.60 5.43
CA GLU A 119 -17.52 -14.74 6.23
C GLU A 119 -17.09 -14.35 7.65
N VAL A 120 -16.67 -13.11 7.89
CA VAL A 120 -16.34 -12.63 9.23
C VAL A 120 -17.61 -12.33 10.03
N LEU A 121 -18.69 -11.96 9.37
CA LEU A 121 -19.96 -11.59 10.00
C LEU A 121 -20.93 -12.76 10.14
N ASP A 122 -20.75 -13.85 9.39
CA ASP A 122 -21.60 -15.04 9.45
C ASP A 122 -21.24 -15.94 10.66
N PRO A 123 -22.16 -16.16 11.62
CA PRO A 123 -21.96 -17.05 12.76
C PRO A 123 -21.64 -18.51 12.39
N ASN A 124 -22.04 -18.96 11.20
CA ASN A 124 -21.78 -20.33 10.73
C ASN A 124 -20.43 -20.47 10.04
N SER A 125 -19.75 -19.37 9.76
CA SER A 125 -18.44 -19.36 9.14
C SER A 125 -17.35 -19.69 10.14
N ARG A 126 -16.36 -20.49 9.72
CA ARG A 126 -15.15 -20.75 10.53
C ARG A 126 -14.30 -19.50 10.80
N TRP A 127 -14.57 -18.40 10.08
CA TRP A 127 -13.94 -17.10 10.26
C TRP A 127 -14.83 -16.10 11.00
N TYR A 128 -15.93 -16.54 11.60
CA TYR A 128 -16.78 -15.67 12.39
C TYR A 128 -15.95 -14.87 13.40
N ARG A 129 -16.07 -13.54 13.35
CA ARG A 129 -15.32 -12.55 14.15
C ARG A 129 -13.79 -12.63 14.04
N TYR A 130 -13.25 -13.29 13.02
CA TYR A 130 -11.80 -13.42 12.86
C TYR A 130 -11.18 -12.17 12.20
N ALA A 131 -10.46 -11.40 13.01
CA ALA A 131 -9.86 -10.10 12.66
C ALA A 131 -8.85 -10.10 11.50
N PHE A 132 -8.33 -11.29 11.11
CA PHE A 132 -7.28 -11.42 10.09
C PHE A 132 -7.73 -12.21 8.85
N ASN A 133 -9.03 -12.42 8.65
CA ASN A 133 -9.53 -13.11 7.45
C ASN A 133 -9.10 -12.36 6.18
N SER A 134 -8.57 -13.10 5.21
CA SER A 134 -8.22 -12.58 3.89
C SER A 134 -8.21 -13.71 2.86
N CYS A 135 -8.25 -13.33 1.59
CA CYS A 135 -8.15 -14.27 0.47
C CYS A 135 -7.11 -13.78 -0.55
N ALA A 136 -6.97 -14.48 -1.67
CA ALA A 136 -6.06 -14.09 -2.75
C ALA A 136 -6.34 -12.68 -3.31
N TRP A 137 -7.54 -12.14 -3.14
CA TRP A 137 -7.96 -10.84 -3.70
C TRP A 137 -7.87 -9.66 -2.73
N CYS A 138 -7.63 -9.89 -1.43
CA CYS A 138 -7.62 -8.81 -0.44
C CYS A 138 -6.63 -9.06 0.71
N GLY A 139 -6.50 -8.08 1.60
CA GLY A 139 -5.66 -8.15 2.79
C GLY A 139 -4.24 -7.61 2.57
N PRO A 140 -3.37 -7.76 3.58
CA PRO A 140 -2.00 -7.26 3.53
C PRO A 140 -1.18 -7.93 2.43
N ARG A 141 -0.27 -7.16 1.83
CA ARG A 141 0.70 -7.57 0.82
C ARG A 141 2.04 -6.94 1.17
N PHE A 142 2.29 -5.73 0.68
CA PHE A 142 3.48 -4.95 0.94
C PHE A 142 3.82 -4.86 2.43
N SER A 143 2.85 -4.50 3.28
CA SER A 143 3.05 -4.34 4.73
C SER A 143 3.61 -5.57 5.46
N MET A 144 3.45 -6.78 4.91
CA MET A 144 3.91 -8.02 5.54
C MET A 144 5.02 -8.73 4.77
N MET A 145 5.54 -8.15 3.68
CA MET A 145 6.48 -8.80 2.77
C MET A 145 7.93 -8.45 3.11
N TYR A 146 8.81 -9.45 3.27
CA TYR A 146 10.24 -9.20 3.50
C TYR A 146 11.04 -9.02 2.20
N SER A 147 10.64 -9.70 1.12
CA SER A 147 11.28 -9.66 -0.20
C SER A 147 10.38 -10.32 -1.25
N THR A 148 10.75 -10.17 -2.52
CA THR A 148 10.22 -10.94 -3.65
C THR A 148 10.93 -12.31 -3.79
N PRO A 149 10.28 -13.34 -4.35
CA PRO A 149 8.88 -13.41 -4.81
C PRO A 149 7.87 -13.47 -3.65
N TYR A 150 6.61 -13.09 -3.93
CA TYR A 150 5.53 -13.11 -2.93
C TYR A 150 5.05 -14.55 -2.67
N ASP A 151 5.56 -15.12 -1.58
CA ASP A 151 5.16 -16.41 -1.01
C ASP A 151 5.13 -16.35 0.52
N ARG A 152 4.37 -17.25 1.14
CA ARG A 152 4.16 -17.28 2.59
C ARG A 152 5.48 -17.23 3.37
N GLY A 153 6.50 -17.98 2.92
CA GLY A 153 7.83 -18.00 3.54
C GLY A 153 8.57 -16.66 3.53
N ASN A 154 8.26 -15.78 2.56
CA ASN A 154 8.81 -14.43 2.43
C ASN A 154 7.88 -13.36 3.03
N THR A 155 6.93 -13.76 3.88
CA THR A 155 6.02 -12.82 4.57
C THR A 155 5.98 -13.08 6.06
N ALA A 156 5.44 -12.14 6.84
CA ALA A 156 5.17 -12.32 8.27
C ALA A 156 4.28 -13.55 8.57
N MET A 157 3.55 -14.06 7.57
CA MET A 157 2.73 -15.27 7.72
C MET A 157 3.56 -16.56 7.87
N ARG A 158 4.88 -16.51 7.66
CA ARG A 158 5.80 -17.64 7.93
C ARG A 158 5.77 -18.10 9.39
N ALA A 159 5.47 -17.20 10.33
CA ALA A 159 5.36 -17.51 11.76
C ALA A 159 4.10 -18.31 12.12
N PHE A 160 3.20 -18.54 11.15
CA PHE A 160 1.89 -19.16 11.36
C PHE A 160 1.75 -20.38 10.44
N PRO A 161 2.20 -21.58 10.83
CA PRO A 161 2.00 -22.80 10.04
C PRO A 161 0.51 -23.07 9.77
N LEU A 162 0.15 -23.59 8.60
CA LEU A 162 -1.26 -23.85 8.25
C LEU A 162 -1.82 -25.03 9.07
N CYS A 163 -3.01 -24.89 9.64
CA CYS A 163 -3.77 -26.05 10.14
C CYS A 163 -4.29 -26.89 8.96
N ALA A 164 -4.78 -28.11 9.26
CA ALA A 164 -5.29 -29.04 8.25
C ALA A 164 -6.35 -28.42 7.31
N ASP A 165 -7.29 -27.63 7.84
CA ASP A 165 -8.36 -27.05 7.02
C ASP A 165 -7.88 -25.90 6.12
N CYS A 166 -6.95 -25.07 6.62
CA CYS A 166 -6.33 -24.04 5.79
C CYS A 166 -5.39 -24.66 4.75
N ALA A 167 -4.67 -25.74 5.08
CA ALA A 167 -3.83 -26.46 4.13
C ALA A 167 -4.67 -27.09 3.00
N ARG A 168 -5.81 -27.68 3.35
CA ARG A 168 -6.77 -28.23 2.37
C ARG A 168 -7.23 -27.18 1.37
N GLU A 169 -7.69 -26.02 1.85
CA GLU A 169 -8.13 -24.94 0.97
C GLU A 169 -6.99 -24.26 0.20
N TYR A 170 -5.79 -24.21 0.76
CA TYR A 170 -4.61 -23.70 0.07
C TYR A 170 -4.26 -24.58 -1.14
N SER A 171 -4.48 -25.89 -1.04
CA SER A 171 -4.17 -26.88 -2.08
C SER A 171 -5.37 -27.24 -2.98
N ASP A 172 -6.58 -26.76 -2.67
CA ASP A 172 -7.79 -27.07 -3.43
C ASP A 172 -7.92 -26.20 -4.70
N PRO A 173 -7.75 -26.74 -5.91
CA PRO A 173 -7.82 -25.98 -7.15
C PRO A 173 -9.23 -25.46 -7.48
N ASP A 174 -10.27 -26.03 -6.88
CA ASP A 174 -11.65 -25.60 -7.06
C ASP A 174 -12.03 -24.46 -6.09
N ASN A 175 -11.18 -24.21 -5.07
CA ASN A 175 -11.32 -23.05 -4.18
C ASN A 175 -10.84 -21.75 -4.84
N LEU A 176 -11.76 -21.07 -5.51
CA LEU A 176 -11.50 -19.85 -6.29
C LEU A 176 -10.71 -18.75 -5.55
N ARG A 177 -10.94 -18.58 -4.24
CA ARG A 177 -10.39 -17.46 -3.46
C ARG A 177 -9.18 -17.84 -2.61
N ARG A 178 -9.02 -19.11 -2.25
CA ARG A 178 -8.01 -19.55 -1.28
C ARG A 178 -6.98 -20.55 -1.80
N PHE A 179 -7.17 -21.09 -3.00
CA PHE A 179 -6.11 -21.83 -3.70
C PHE A 179 -4.86 -20.95 -3.81
N HIS A 180 -3.72 -21.42 -3.27
CA HIS A 180 -2.46 -20.68 -3.15
C HIS A 180 -2.56 -19.26 -2.53
N ALA A 181 -3.55 -18.99 -1.69
CA ALA A 181 -3.63 -17.71 -0.98
C ALA A 181 -2.58 -17.64 0.14
N GLN A 182 -1.48 -16.95 -0.11
CA GLN A 182 -0.33 -16.89 0.80
C GLN A 182 -0.68 -16.34 2.19
N GLY A 183 -1.68 -15.46 2.27
CA GLY A 183 -2.19 -14.86 3.52
C GLY A 183 -3.28 -15.66 4.23
N ILE A 184 -3.66 -16.85 3.74
CA ILE A 184 -4.72 -17.65 4.36
C ILE A 184 -4.36 -17.98 5.82
N SER A 185 -5.33 -17.82 6.69
CA SER A 185 -5.28 -18.21 8.09
C SER A 185 -6.70 -18.32 8.66
N CYS A 186 -6.83 -18.86 9.87
CA CYS A 186 -8.08 -18.96 10.61
C CYS A 186 -7.81 -18.79 12.11
N PRO A 187 -8.85 -18.73 12.97
CA PRO A 187 -8.66 -18.64 14.41
C PRO A 187 -7.77 -19.71 15.02
N ARG A 188 -7.60 -20.89 14.41
CA ARG A 188 -6.74 -21.96 14.95
C ARG A 188 -5.26 -21.73 14.71
N CYS A 189 -4.88 -21.31 13.50
CA CYS A 189 -3.47 -21.26 13.08
C CYS A 189 -2.91 -19.86 12.86
N GLY A 190 -3.77 -18.84 12.82
CA GLY A 190 -3.38 -17.49 12.46
C GLY A 190 -3.08 -16.58 13.64
N PRO A 191 -2.91 -15.28 13.36
CA PRO A 191 -2.61 -14.28 14.38
C PRO A 191 -3.69 -14.16 15.45
N LYS A 192 -3.27 -13.70 16.62
CA LYS A 192 -4.10 -13.51 17.82
C LYS A 192 -4.07 -12.06 18.26
N LEU A 193 -5.18 -11.61 18.85
CA LEU A 193 -5.34 -10.31 19.47
C LEU A 193 -5.32 -10.45 20.99
N TRP A 194 -4.83 -9.44 21.66
CA TRP A 194 -4.98 -9.24 23.10
C TRP A 194 -4.95 -7.74 23.40
N LEU A 195 -5.39 -7.38 24.60
CA LEU A 195 -5.49 -6.00 25.05
C LEU A 195 -4.46 -5.75 26.16
N LEU A 196 -3.74 -4.64 26.08
CA LEU A 196 -2.81 -4.19 27.12
C LEU A 196 -3.27 -2.86 27.71
N ASP A 197 -2.96 -2.63 28.98
CA ASP A 197 -3.12 -1.32 29.63
C ASP A 197 -1.95 -0.37 29.28
N GLY A 198 -2.01 0.86 29.81
CA GLY A 198 -0.96 1.87 29.62
C GLY A 198 0.41 1.54 30.24
N ARG A 199 0.49 0.48 31.05
CA ARG A 199 1.73 -0.05 31.64
C ARG A 199 2.31 -1.19 30.79
N GLY A 200 1.52 -1.75 29.88
CA GLY A 200 1.89 -2.89 29.04
C GLY A 200 1.45 -4.23 29.64
N GLU A 201 0.63 -4.22 30.69
CA GLU A 201 0.09 -5.43 31.31
C GLU A 201 -1.18 -5.88 30.56
N GLU A 202 -1.37 -7.20 30.43
CA GLU A 202 -2.53 -7.74 29.73
C GLU A 202 -3.82 -7.51 30.52
N VAL A 203 -4.83 -6.99 29.84
CA VAL A 203 -6.19 -6.82 30.39
C VAL A 203 -6.96 -8.11 30.11
N PRO A 204 -7.29 -8.91 31.15
CA PRO A 204 -8.01 -10.16 30.95
C PRO A 204 -9.39 -9.91 30.37
N CYS A 205 -9.65 -10.42 29.17
CA CYS A 205 -10.94 -10.30 28.50
C CYS A 205 -11.17 -11.49 27.54
N GLU A 206 -12.42 -11.88 27.34
CA GLU A 206 -12.76 -12.96 26.40
C GLU A 206 -12.71 -12.50 24.94
N ASP A 207 -13.18 -11.28 24.68
CA ASP A 207 -13.18 -10.66 23.36
C ASP A 207 -12.46 -9.29 23.42
N PRO A 208 -11.15 -9.25 23.08
CA PRO A 208 -10.37 -8.02 23.09
C PRO A 208 -10.94 -6.91 22.20
N ILE A 209 -11.71 -7.24 21.16
CA ILE A 209 -12.30 -6.24 20.25
C ILE A 209 -13.48 -5.56 20.94
N ARG A 210 -14.38 -6.35 21.56
CA ARG A 210 -15.50 -5.80 22.31
C ARG A 210 -15.04 -4.97 23.50
N GLU A 211 -14.03 -5.47 24.22
CA GLU A 211 -13.50 -4.75 25.37
C GLU A 211 -12.82 -3.44 24.95
N ALA A 212 -12.05 -3.44 23.85
CA ALA A 212 -11.50 -2.20 23.29
C ALA A 212 -12.61 -1.22 22.84
N ALA A 213 -13.68 -1.71 22.22
CA ALA A 213 -14.81 -0.87 21.82
C ALA A 213 -15.50 -0.23 23.03
N ARG A 214 -15.76 -1.01 24.09
CA ARG A 214 -16.32 -0.54 25.36
C ARG A 214 -15.45 0.57 25.96
N LEU A 215 -14.14 0.36 26.04
CA LEU A 215 -13.20 1.35 26.58
C LEU A 215 -13.19 2.65 25.76
N VAL A 216 -13.26 2.55 24.43
CA VAL A 216 -13.38 3.76 23.59
C VAL A 216 -14.70 4.48 23.87
N ASP A 217 -15.81 3.76 23.97
CA ASP A 217 -17.14 4.35 24.28
C ASP A 217 -17.21 4.99 25.68
N GLU A 218 -16.34 4.56 26.61
CA GLU A 218 -16.12 5.16 27.93
C GLU A 218 -15.20 6.40 27.91
N GLY A 219 -14.71 6.81 26.73
CA GLY A 219 -13.87 7.99 26.56
C GLY A 219 -12.36 7.75 26.74
N PHE A 220 -11.93 6.48 26.81
CA PHE A 220 -10.50 6.15 26.77
C PHE A 220 -9.94 6.23 25.35
N ILE A 221 -8.66 6.57 25.26
CA ILE A 221 -7.92 6.62 24.00
C ILE A 221 -7.20 5.28 23.81
N VAL A 222 -7.53 4.55 22.76
CA VAL A 222 -6.99 3.19 22.53
C VAL A 222 -6.06 3.18 21.32
N ALA A 223 -4.84 2.69 21.48
CA ALA A 223 -3.94 2.43 20.36
C ALA A 223 -4.29 1.07 19.72
N VAL A 224 -4.57 1.03 18.43
CA VAL A 224 -4.98 -0.17 17.70
C VAL A 224 -3.91 -0.55 16.69
N LYS A 225 -3.25 -1.69 16.87
CA LYS A 225 -2.30 -2.23 15.89
C LYS A 225 -3.03 -2.62 14.61
N GLY A 226 -2.85 -1.82 13.57
CA GLY A 226 -3.51 -2.00 12.28
C GLY A 226 -2.69 -2.81 11.28
N LEU A 227 -2.93 -2.56 10.00
CA LEU A 227 -2.24 -3.27 8.91
C LEU A 227 -0.82 -2.76 8.69
N GLY A 228 -0.65 -1.44 8.57
CA GLY A 228 0.62 -0.77 8.25
C GLY A 228 1.29 -0.03 9.41
N GLY A 229 0.62 0.01 10.56
CA GLY A 229 1.08 0.65 11.80
C GLY A 229 -0.06 0.78 12.81
N PHE A 230 0.21 1.41 13.94
CA PHE A 230 -0.78 1.69 14.98
C PHE A 230 -1.68 2.88 14.63
N HIS A 231 -2.98 2.78 14.90
CA HIS A 231 -3.87 3.94 14.96
C HIS A 231 -4.10 4.35 16.42
N ILE A 232 -4.43 5.61 16.64
CA ILE A 232 -5.09 6.06 17.86
C ILE A 232 -6.58 6.16 17.58
N ALA A 233 -7.34 5.34 18.29
CA ALA A 233 -8.80 5.27 18.30
C ALA A 233 -9.35 6.11 19.47
N ALA A 234 -10.29 7.00 19.18
CA ALA A 234 -10.97 7.82 20.18
C ALA A 234 -12.36 8.24 19.66
N LEU A 235 -13.27 8.57 20.57
CA LEU A 235 -14.56 9.15 20.20
C LEU A 235 -14.37 10.45 19.42
N ALA A 236 -15.06 10.56 18.29
CA ALA A 236 -15.08 11.76 17.47
C ALA A 236 -16.28 12.66 17.79
N SER A 237 -17.25 12.15 18.55
CA SER A 237 -18.51 12.80 18.93
C SER A 237 -18.41 13.55 20.27
N ASP A 238 -17.31 13.41 21.00
CA ASP A 238 -17.13 13.90 22.36
C ASP A 238 -16.00 14.94 22.44
N ASP A 239 -16.35 16.20 22.65
CA ASP A 239 -15.41 17.33 22.66
C ASP A 239 -14.30 17.16 23.71
N GLU A 240 -14.60 16.61 24.89
CA GLU A 240 -13.61 16.42 25.96
C GLU A 240 -12.57 15.37 25.56
N VAL A 241 -13.02 14.28 24.96
CA VAL A 241 -12.13 13.22 24.45
C VAL A 241 -11.25 13.74 23.31
N VAL A 242 -11.82 14.52 22.37
CA VAL A 242 -11.03 15.10 21.27
C VAL A 242 -10.01 16.12 21.80
N ALA A 243 -10.41 16.99 22.74
CA ALA A 243 -9.51 17.97 23.37
C ALA A 243 -8.34 17.27 24.09
N LYS A 244 -8.65 16.25 24.90
CA LYS A 244 -7.65 15.41 25.60
C LYS A 244 -6.68 14.76 24.62
N LEU A 245 -7.18 14.22 23.50
CA LEU A 245 -6.32 13.64 22.46
C LEU A 245 -5.40 14.69 21.83
N ARG A 246 -5.91 15.90 21.53
CA ARG A 246 -5.10 17.00 20.96
C ARG A 246 -3.99 17.43 21.89
N GLU A 247 -4.29 17.58 23.18
CA GLU A 247 -3.31 17.91 24.22
C GLU A 247 -2.21 16.85 24.26
N ARG A 248 -2.59 15.59 24.45
CA ARG A 248 -1.64 14.46 24.56
C ARG A 248 -0.77 14.29 23.31
N LYS A 249 -1.32 14.49 22.11
CA LYS A 249 -0.56 14.44 20.85
C LYS A 249 0.17 15.74 20.51
N ARG A 250 0.01 16.82 21.29
CA ARG A 250 0.52 18.17 20.98
C ARG A 250 0.16 18.61 19.55
N ARG A 251 -1.10 18.41 19.18
CA ARG A 251 -1.62 18.63 17.82
C ARG A 251 -2.84 19.57 17.89
N PRO A 252 -2.63 20.89 17.94
CA PRO A 252 -3.71 21.83 18.23
C PRO A 252 -4.73 21.95 17.09
N GLN A 253 -4.29 22.02 15.83
CA GLN A 253 -5.20 22.30 14.71
C GLN A 253 -5.24 21.21 13.63
N LYS A 254 -4.13 20.51 13.35
CA LYS A 254 -4.07 19.54 12.25
C LYS A 254 -5.24 18.53 12.38
N PRO A 255 -6.09 18.37 11.35
CA PRO A 255 -7.35 17.64 11.46
C PRO A 255 -7.12 16.16 11.72
N PHE A 256 -8.00 15.52 12.48
CA PHE A 256 -7.99 14.06 12.63
C PHE A 256 -8.80 13.39 11.53
N ALA A 257 -8.34 12.22 11.09
CA ALA A 257 -9.11 11.38 10.19
C ALA A 257 -10.12 10.56 11.01
N ILE A 258 -11.32 10.38 10.47
CA ILE A 258 -12.37 9.52 11.01
C ILE A 258 -12.45 8.25 10.16
N MET A 259 -12.57 7.10 10.83
CA MET A 259 -12.99 5.86 10.18
C MET A 259 -14.45 5.60 10.51
N ALA A 260 -15.28 5.43 9.49
CA ALA A 260 -16.71 5.16 9.61
C ALA A 260 -17.04 3.76 9.10
N LEU A 261 -17.90 3.01 9.81
CA LEU A 261 -18.17 1.60 9.55
C LEU A 261 -18.59 1.31 8.10
N ASP A 262 -19.49 2.12 7.56
CA ASP A 262 -20.05 2.01 6.22
C ASP A 262 -20.47 3.38 5.67
N LEU A 263 -20.97 3.41 4.44
CA LEU A 263 -21.39 4.66 3.80
C LEU A 263 -22.60 5.32 4.46
N GLY A 264 -23.51 4.54 5.04
CA GLY A 264 -24.64 5.10 5.78
C GLY A 264 -24.15 5.86 7.01
N VAL A 265 -23.05 5.42 7.63
CA VAL A 265 -22.37 6.21 8.67
C VAL A 265 -21.66 7.44 8.10
N VAL A 266 -20.98 7.31 6.95
CA VAL A 266 -20.31 8.45 6.28
C VAL A 266 -21.30 9.58 5.97
N GLU A 267 -22.46 9.26 5.43
CA GLU A 267 -23.51 10.22 5.06
C GLU A 267 -24.12 10.95 6.28
N ARG A 268 -24.01 10.36 7.49
CA ARG A 268 -24.41 11.03 8.74
C ARG A 268 -23.37 12.05 9.22
N ILE A 269 -22.09 11.85 8.91
CA ILE A 269 -21.00 12.67 9.46
C ILE A 269 -20.38 13.65 8.43
N ALA A 270 -20.67 13.45 7.14
CA ALA A 270 -20.13 14.24 6.05
C ALA A 270 -21.07 14.22 4.83
N ALA A 271 -20.80 15.04 3.81
CA ALA A 271 -21.60 15.13 2.60
C ALA A 271 -20.82 14.61 1.36
N PRO A 272 -20.69 13.28 1.18
CA PRO A 272 -19.96 12.72 0.05
C PRO A 272 -20.73 12.86 -1.27
N SER A 273 -20.05 13.29 -2.32
CA SER A 273 -20.52 13.12 -3.71
C SER A 273 -20.26 11.69 -4.22
N GLY A 274 -20.83 11.32 -5.38
CA GLY A 274 -20.60 10.01 -5.99
C GLY A 274 -19.11 9.66 -6.19
N ARG A 275 -18.28 10.64 -6.56
CA ARG A 275 -16.82 10.45 -6.68
C ARG A 275 -16.13 10.17 -5.34
N HIS A 276 -16.59 10.78 -4.25
CA HIS A 276 -16.09 10.46 -2.92
C HIS A 276 -16.44 9.01 -2.55
N VAL A 277 -17.67 8.58 -2.86
CA VAL A 277 -18.14 7.21 -2.62
C VAL A 277 -17.31 6.19 -3.40
N GLU A 278 -16.98 6.46 -4.67
CA GLU A 278 -16.09 5.61 -5.48
C GLU A 278 -14.71 5.44 -4.81
N LEU A 279 -14.09 6.54 -4.35
CA LEU A 279 -12.80 6.52 -3.67
C LEU A 279 -12.86 5.77 -2.33
N LEU A 280 -13.90 6.00 -1.52
CA LEU A 280 -14.09 5.33 -0.24
C LEU A 280 -14.32 3.81 -0.40
N ARG A 281 -15.02 3.39 -1.45
CA ARG A 281 -15.26 1.97 -1.79
C ARG A 281 -14.09 1.29 -2.47
N SER A 282 -13.13 2.07 -2.99
CA SER A 282 -11.96 1.53 -3.68
C SER A 282 -11.21 0.49 -2.84
N PRO A 283 -10.55 -0.51 -3.48
CA PRO A 283 -9.73 -1.47 -2.76
C PRO A 283 -8.59 -0.81 -1.95
N GLN A 284 -8.18 0.41 -2.32
CA GLN A 284 -7.16 1.18 -1.61
C GLN A 284 -7.66 1.74 -0.28
N ARG A 285 -8.98 1.98 -0.12
CA ARG A 285 -9.59 2.52 1.10
C ARG A 285 -8.83 3.73 1.70
N PRO A 286 -8.52 4.79 0.91
CA PRO A 286 -7.80 5.95 1.42
C PRO A 286 -8.66 6.75 2.42
N ILE A 287 -8.00 7.67 3.14
CA ILE A 287 -8.67 8.82 3.74
C ILE A 287 -9.05 9.76 2.60
N VAL A 288 -10.32 10.09 2.49
CA VAL A 288 -10.86 11.01 1.50
C VAL A 288 -11.28 12.28 2.23
N LEU A 289 -10.85 13.45 1.77
CA LEU A 289 -11.38 14.71 2.26
C LEU A 289 -12.77 14.92 1.69
N VAL A 290 -13.76 15.03 2.56
CA VAL A 290 -15.18 15.15 2.23
C VAL A 290 -15.74 16.42 2.87
N PRO A 291 -16.62 17.19 2.19
CA PRO A 291 -17.29 18.33 2.81
C PRO A 291 -17.98 17.95 4.13
N LYS A 292 -17.77 18.77 5.15
CA LYS A 292 -18.44 18.62 6.44
C LYS A 292 -19.93 18.90 6.31
N ARG A 293 -20.71 18.30 7.21
CA ARG A 293 -22.06 18.76 7.50
C ARG A 293 -22.04 19.57 8.79
N GLU A 294 -22.84 20.63 8.86
CA GLU A 294 -22.96 21.46 10.06
C GLU A 294 -23.69 20.74 11.20
N ASP A 295 -24.60 19.82 10.87
CA ASP A 295 -25.41 19.03 11.81
C ASP A 295 -24.80 17.67 12.16
N ALA A 296 -23.55 17.40 11.74
CA ALA A 296 -22.90 16.13 12.00
C ALA A 296 -22.67 15.91 13.51
N PRO A 297 -22.86 14.68 14.03
CA PRO A 297 -22.52 14.33 15.40
C PRO A 297 -21.01 14.16 15.60
N VAL A 298 -20.22 15.11 15.08
CA VAL A 298 -18.76 15.12 15.12
C VAL A 298 -18.31 16.42 15.76
N SER A 299 -17.51 16.32 16.81
CA SER A 299 -16.86 17.44 17.48
C SER A 299 -16.18 18.36 16.46
N GLU A 300 -16.42 19.67 16.54
CA GLU A 300 -15.73 20.68 15.73
C GLU A 300 -14.20 20.63 15.91
N LEU A 301 -13.75 20.21 17.10
CA LEU A 301 -12.34 19.99 17.38
C LEU A 301 -11.74 18.86 16.54
N VAL A 302 -12.47 18.06 15.77
CA VAL A 302 -11.85 17.07 14.86
C VAL A 302 -11.14 17.76 13.70
N ALA A 303 -11.75 18.81 13.13
CA ALA A 303 -11.23 19.57 11.99
C ALA A 303 -11.54 21.07 12.16
N PRO A 304 -10.91 21.75 13.13
CA PRO A 304 -11.26 23.11 13.50
C PRO A 304 -10.94 24.09 12.37
N GLY A 305 -11.94 24.89 11.98
CA GLY A 305 -11.79 25.92 10.94
C GLY A 305 -11.65 25.39 9.51
N LEU A 306 -11.92 24.11 9.27
CA LEU A 306 -11.88 23.50 7.93
C LEU A 306 -13.29 23.16 7.46
N ALA A 307 -13.54 23.36 6.16
CA ALA A 307 -14.80 22.99 5.50
C ALA A 307 -14.87 21.48 5.17
N GLU A 308 -13.74 20.78 5.19
CA GLU A 308 -13.63 19.37 4.86
C GLU A 308 -13.16 18.56 6.08
N ILE A 309 -13.60 17.30 6.14
CA ILE A 309 -13.15 16.30 7.11
C ILE A 309 -12.59 15.09 6.39
N GLY A 310 -11.51 14.51 6.93
CA GLY A 310 -10.92 13.29 6.39
C GLY A 310 -11.68 12.07 6.85
N VAL A 311 -12.28 11.32 5.92
CA VAL A 311 -13.07 10.11 6.21
C VAL A 311 -12.48 8.91 5.48
N MET A 312 -12.43 7.75 6.13
CA MET A 312 -12.10 6.46 5.49
C MET A 312 -13.07 5.36 5.92
N LEU A 313 -13.16 4.30 5.12
CA LEU A 313 -13.89 3.09 5.48
C LEU A 313 -12.92 2.01 6.04
N PRO A 314 -13.40 1.10 6.91
CA PRO A 314 -12.61 -0.01 7.41
C PRO A 314 -11.98 -0.81 6.28
N TYR A 315 -10.67 -1.01 6.37
CA TYR A 315 -9.90 -1.76 5.38
C TYR A 315 -9.40 -3.10 5.89
N THR A 316 -9.61 -3.43 7.17
CA THR A 316 -9.39 -4.76 7.73
C THR A 316 -10.62 -5.27 8.48
N PRO A 317 -10.77 -6.60 8.67
CA PRO A 317 -11.81 -7.14 9.54
C PRO A 317 -11.70 -6.63 10.98
N LEU A 318 -10.48 -6.42 11.51
CA LEU A 318 -10.26 -5.83 12.83
C LEU A 318 -10.97 -4.47 12.97
N HIS A 319 -10.72 -3.57 12.02
CA HIS A 319 -11.32 -2.24 12.03
C HIS A 319 -12.85 -2.30 11.91
N TYR A 320 -13.35 -3.18 11.05
CA TYR A 320 -14.80 -3.34 10.88
C TYR A 320 -15.46 -3.85 12.16
N LEU A 321 -14.91 -4.91 12.76
CA LEU A 321 -15.43 -5.48 13.99
C LEU A 321 -15.36 -4.48 15.15
N LEU A 322 -14.26 -3.73 15.30
CA LEU A 322 -14.13 -2.70 16.33
C LEU A 322 -15.23 -1.63 16.19
N LEU A 323 -15.39 -1.05 15.00
CA LEU A 323 -16.42 -0.03 14.74
C LEU A 323 -17.85 -0.59 14.84
N MET A 324 -18.05 -1.86 14.53
CA MET A 324 -19.33 -2.53 14.69
C MET A 324 -19.74 -2.66 16.16
N GLU A 325 -18.79 -2.70 17.09
CA GLU A 325 -19.07 -2.84 18.53
C GLU A 325 -19.19 -1.48 19.24
N THR A 326 -18.70 -0.37 18.67
CA THR A 326 -18.84 0.96 19.30
C THR A 326 -20.23 1.56 19.13
N ARG A 327 -20.62 2.50 19.99
CA ARG A 327 -21.94 3.15 19.96
C ARG A 327 -22.19 3.93 18.66
N ASP A 328 -21.21 4.72 18.23
CA ASP A 328 -21.37 5.70 17.14
C ASP A 328 -21.12 5.10 15.76
N LYS A 329 -20.44 3.94 15.69
CA LYS A 329 -19.98 3.28 14.45
C LYS A 329 -18.97 4.10 13.63
N PHE A 330 -18.43 5.17 14.19
CA PHE A 330 -17.28 5.90 13.66
C PHE A 330 -16.37 6.35 14.80
N LEU A 331 -15.07 6.47 14.54
CA LEU A 331 -14.06 6.88 15.50
C LEU A 331 -13.00 7.75 14.84
N ILE A 332 -12.33 8.61 15.60
CA ILE A 332 -11.02 9.13 15.20
C ILE A 332 -10.10 7.92 14.99
N MET A 333 -9.41 7.87 13.85
CA MET A 333 -8.38 6.88 13.54
C MET A 333 -7.18 7.62 12.94
N THR A 334 -6.36 8.22 13.80
CA THR A 334 -5.13 8.92 13.38
C THR A 334 -3.91 8.04 13.58
N SER A 335 -2.80 8.34 12.90
CA SER A 335 -1.51 7.67 13.10
C SER A 335 -1.08 7.62 14.59
N GLY A 336 -0.62 6.44 15.02
CA GLY A 336 -0.07 6.12 16.33
C GLY A 336 1.42 6.46 16.39
N ASN A 337 1.70 7.75 16.55
CA ASN A 337 3.04 8.32 16.70
C ASN A 337 3.00 9.58 17.57
N ARG A 338 4.14 9.94 18.14
CA ARG A 338 4.37 11.32 18.61
C ARG A 338 4.49 12.27 17.42
N ARG A 339 4.22 13.56 17.65
CA ARG A 339 4.33 14.59 16.60
C ARG A 339 5.73 14.53 15.94
N GLY A 340 5.76 14.46 14.62
CA GLY A 340 6.98 14.47 13.82
C GLY A 340 7.65 13.11 13.63
N LEU A 341 7.50 12.19 14.59
CA LEU A 341 7.99 10.82 14.49
C LEU A 341 7.12 9.99 13.53
N PRO A 342 7.64 8.90 12.97
CA PRO A 342 6.84 8.05 12.12
C PRO A 342 5.92 7.10 12.92
N ILE A 343 4.95 6.48 12.25
CA ILE A 343 3.98 5.56 12.88
C ILE A 343 4.67 4.32 13.48
N CYS A 344 4.32 3.96 14.72
CA CYS A 344 4.81 2.75 15.36
C CYS A 344 4.25 1.49 14.66
N THR A 345 4.99 0.39 14.68
CA THR A 345 4.63 -0.89 14.04
C THR A 345 4.70 -2.10 14.98
N GLY A 346 5.43 -1.99 16.10
CA GLY A 346 5.73 -3.09 17.01
C GLY A 346 5.59 -2.73 18.50
N ALA A 347 6.47 -3.31 19.32
CA ALA A 347 6.45 -3.18 20.78
C ALA A 347 6.85 -1.77 21.26
N GLU A 348 7.58 -1.02 20.44
CA GLU A 348 7.96 0.38 20.70
C GLU A 348 6.74 1.29 20.89
N ALA A 349 5.57 0.89 20.38
CA ALA A 349 4.32 1.62 20.59
C ALA A 349 4.01 1.85 22.08
N LEU A 350 4.33 0.91 22.98
CA LEU A 350 4.07 1.05 24.41
C LEU A 350 4.86 2.20 25.04
N SER A 351 6.12 2.38 24.66
CA SER A 351 6.97 3.45 25.19
C SER A 351 6.70 4.78 24.49
N GLU A 352 6.54 4.76 23.16
CA GLU A 352 6.33 5.97 22.36
C GLU A 352 4.95 6.59 22.57
N LEU A 353 3.90 5.78 22.69
CA LEU A 353 2.53 6.25 22.88
C LEU A 353 2.12 6.34 24.35
N ARG A 354 3.05 6.10 25.28
CA ARG A 354 2.85 6.38 26.71
C ARG A 354 2.45 7.85 26.90
N GLY A 355 1.37 8.06 27.65
CA GLY A 355 0.78 9.38 27.87
C GLY A 355 -0.10 9.87 26.71
N ILE A 356 -0.21 9.12 25.62
CA ILE A 356 -1.17 9.36 24.54
C ILE A 356 -2.33 8.38 24.64
N ALA A 357 -2.04 7.08 24.54
CA ALA A 357 -3.02 6.02 24.65
C ALA A 357 -3.12 5.51 26.09
N ASP A 358 -4.34 5.20 26.51
CA ASP A 358 -4.66 4.58 27.80
C ASP A 358 -4.60 3.05 27.71
N TYR A 359 -4.91 2.47 26.54
CA TYR A 359 -4.89 1.02 26.26
C TYR A 359 -4.35 0.72 24.87
N PHE A 360 -3.96 -0.54 24.63
CA PHE A 360 -3.36 -1.01 23.38
C PHE A 360 -4.00 -2.32 22.92
N LEU A 361 -4.76 -2.30 21.83
CA LEU A 361 -5.25 -3.49 21.15
C LEU A 361 -4.18 -3.95 20.14
N VAL A 362 -3.52 -5.07 20.44
CA VAL A 362 -2.31 -5.53 19.73
C VAL A 362 -2.45 -6.94 19.19
N HIS A 363 -1.55 -7.32 18.27
CA HIS A 363 -1.48 -8.67 17.71
C HIS A 363 -0.07 -9.13 17.39
N ASN A 364 0.10 -10.45 17.25
CA ASN A 364 1.38 -11.10 17.00
C ASN A 364 1.79 -11.19 15.52
N ARG A 365 0.98 -10.71 14.56
CA ARG A 365 1.48 -10.52 13.18
C ARG A 365 2.44 -9.33 13.11
N GLU A 366 3.64 -9.56 12.62
CA GLU A 366 4.62 -8.51 12.34
C GLU A 366 4.13 -7.57 11.22
N ILE A 367 4.41 -6.28 11.36
CA ILE A 367 4.27 -5.29 10.29
C ILE A 367 5.70 -5.03 9.79
N VAL A 368 6.02 -5.64 8.65
CA VAL A 368 7.38 -5.65 8.08
C VAL A 368 7.70 -4.32 7.43
N ASN A 369 6.78 -3.84 6.59
CA ASN A 369 6.89 -2.53 5.97
C ASN A 369 5.84 -1.62 6.58
N ARG A 370 6.31 -0.61 7.31
CA ARG A 370 5.47 0.49 7.75
C ARG A 370 4.81 1.16 6.57
N VAL A 371 3.52 1.47 6.70
CA VAL A 371 2.80 2.21 5.68
C VAL A 371 1.63 3.00 6.29
N ASP A 372 1.72 4.33 6.23
CA ASP A 372 0.65 5.26 6.62
C ASP A 372 -0.59 5.10 5.74
N ASP A 373 -1.74 5.58 6.21
CA ASP A 373 -2.93 5.75 5.37
C ASP A 373 -2.68 6.81 4.28
N SER A 374 -3.08 6.49 3.05
CA SER A 374 -3.09 7.47 1.96
C SER A 374 -4.19 8.50 2.16
N VAL A 375 -3.96 9.74 1.71
CA VAL A 375 -4.92 10.85 1.80
C VAL A 375 -5.19 11.39 0.40
N VAL A 376 -6.45 11.48 0.04
CA VAL A 376 -6.94 11.95 -1.27
C VAL A 376 -7.91 13.12 -1.06
N ARG A 377 -7.76 14.15 -1.88
CA ARG A 377 -8.73 15.26 -2.02
C ARG A 377 -9.31 15.23 -3.44
N LEU A 378 -10.56 15.65 -3.61
CA LEU A 378 -11.07 16.01 -4.93
C LEU A 378 -10.84 17.50 -5.19
N THR A 379 -10.07 17.81 -6.24
CA THR A 379 -9.91 19.19 -6.73
C THR A 379 -10.58 19.27 -8.08
N ASP A 380 -11.65 20.07 -8.18
CA ASP A 380 -12.49 20.16 -9.39
C ASP A 380 -12.96 18.78 -9.90
N GLY A 381 -13.37 17.92 -8.95
CA GLY A 381 -13.80 16.54 -9.25
C GLY A 381 -12.68 15.55 -9.59
N ILE A 382 -11.43 16.00 -9.70
CA ILE A 382 -10.26 15.14 -9.99
C ILE A 382 -9.59 14.70 -8.68
N PRO A 383 -9.37 13.39 -8.46
CA PRO A 383 -8.63 12.90 -7.30
C PRO A 383 -7.16 13.34 -7.30
N GLN A 384 -6.74 13.98 -6.21
CA GLN A 384 -5.37 14.40 -5.95
C GLN A 384 -4.85 13.71 -4.68
N LEU A 385 -3.71 13.02 -4.79
CA LEU A 385 -3.05 12.39 -3.65
C LEU A 385 -2.28 13.45 -2.86
N LEU A 386 -2.75 13.78 -1.67
CA LEU A 386 -2.01 14.61 -0.71
C LEU A 386 -0.95 13.77 0.03
N ARG A 387 -1.21 12.47 0.17
CA ARG A 387 -0.28 11.51 0.74
C ARG A 387 -0.42 10.17 0.02
N ARG A 388 0.66 9.73 -0.64
CA ARG A 388 0.74 8.42 -1.30
C ARG A 388 1.40 7.40 -0.36
N ALA A 389 0.62 6.48 0.19
CA ALA A 389 1.08 5.43 1.09
C ALA A 389 0.23 4.15 0.92
N ARG A 390 -0.51 3.70 1.93
CA ARG A 390 -1.26 2.41 1.90
C ARG A 390 -2.23 2.35 0.71
N GLY A 391 -2.27 1.19 0.05
CA GLY A 391 -3.10 0.96 -1.14
C GLY A 391 -2.46 1.42 -2.45
N TYR A 392 -1.45 2.29 -2.39
CA TYR A 392 -0.81 2.86 -3.57
C TYR A 392 0.68 2.51 -3.63
N ALA A 393 1.42 2.73 -2.55
CA ALA A 393 2.82 2.33 -2.46
C ALA A 393 2.92 0.79 -2.32
N PRO A 394 3.92 0.14 -2.94
CA PRO A 394 4.99 0.71 -3.77
C PRO A 394 4.71 0.54 -5.28
N ARG A 395 3.49 0.81 -5.74
CA ARG A 395 3.19 0.75 -7.18
C ARG A 395 4.01 1.79 -7.94
N TRP A 396 4.57 1.35 -9.07
CA TRP A 396 5.33 2.23 -9.94
C TRP A 396 4.45 3.23 -10.69
N ILE A 397 5.09 4.31 -11.13
CA ILE A 397 4.57 5.31 -12.05
C ILE A 397 5.33 5.11 -13.36
N LYS A 398 4.60 5.04 -14.48
CA LYS A 398 5.22 4.98 -15.81
C LYS A 398 5.58 6.38 -16.25
N VAL A 399 6.80 6.58 -16.73
CA VAL A 399 7.22 7.84 -17.35
C VAL A 399 7.27 7.66 -18.87
N PRO A 400 7.04 8.72 -19.68
CA PRO A 400 6.91 8.62 -21.14
C PRO A 400 8.25 8.50 -21.88
N PHE A 401 9.29 8.04 -21.19
CA PHE A 401 10.64 7.88 -21.72
C PHE A 401 11.38 6.77 -20.97
N LYS A 402 12.41 6.25 -21.60
CA LYS A 402 13.30 5.26 -20.99
C LYS A 402 14.49 5.97 -20.35
N LEU A 403 14.73 5.68 -19.09
CA LEU A 403 15.91 6.09 -18.35
C LEU A 403 17.13 5.36 -18.87
N GLU A 404 18.22 6.10 -19.10
CA GLU A 404 19.52 5.54 -19.49
C GLU A 404 20.22 4.83 -18.33
N ARG A 405 19.90 5.25 -17.10
CA ARG A 405 20.60 4.84 -15.88
C ARG A 405 19.59 4.57 -14.77
N GLU A 406 19.91 3.60 -13.94
CA GLU A 406 19.13 3.31 -12.73
C GLU A 406 19.43 4.37 -11.67
N VAL A 407 18.38 4.89 -11.03
CA VAL A 407 18.46 6.07 -10.14
C VAL A 407 17.91 5.73 -8.77
N ILE A 408 18.55 6.26 -7.73
CA ILE A 408 17.96 6.42 -6.39
C ILE A 408 17.73 7.91 -6.16
N ALA A 409 16.50 8.32 -5.88
CA ALA A 409 16.15 9.69 -5.52
C ALA A 409 15.77 9.77 -4.04
N LEU A 410 16.41 10.65 -3.28
CA LEU A 410 16.15 10.79 -1.84
C LEU A 410 15.02 11.78 -1.51
N GLY A 411 14.61 12.58 -2.50
CA GLY A 411 13.52 13.54 -2.38
C GLY A 411 13.90 14.81 -1.61
N ALA A 412 12.86 15.47 -1.08
CA ALA A 412 12.94 16.74 -0.35
C ALA A 412 13.05 16.53 1.17
N HIS A 413 12.97 17.62 1.94
CA HIS A 413 13.09 17.55 3.40
C HIS A 413 11.75 17.36 4.14
N LEU A 414 10.70 18.04 3.68
CA LEU A 414 9.37 17.98 4.28
C LEU A 414 8.48 17.00 3.53
N SER A 415 7.62 16.27 4.27
CA SER A 415 6.66 15.31 3.72
C SER A 415 7.27 14.37 2.68
N ASN A 416 8.47 13.88 2.97
CA ASN A 416 9.33 13.24 2.00
C ASN A 416 8.79 11.86 1.54
N ALA A 417 9.13 11.53 0.30
CA ALA A 417 9.13 10.18 -0.24
C ALA A 417 10.36 10.05 -1.16
N GLY A 418 11.21 9.08 -0.89
CA GLY A 418 12.26 8.67 -1.83
C GLY A 418 11.69 7.84 -2.98
N ALA A 419 12.52 7.54 -3.98
CA ALA A 419 12.16 6.65 -5.07
C ALA A 419 13.37 5.89 -5.63
N VAL A 420 13.11 4.74 -6.24
CA VAL A 420 14.05 4.10 -7.18
C VAL A 420 13.47 4.18 -8.58
N ALA A 421 14.32 4.29 -9.60
CA ALA A 421 13.87 4.37 -10.98
C ALA A 421 14.75 3.53 -11.91
N PHE A 422 14.11 2.87 -12.88
CA PHE A 422 14.73 2.03 -13.89
C PHE A 422 13.83 1.95 -15.12
N GLU A 423 14.41 1.72 -16.30
CA GLU A 423 13.67 1.66 -17.56
C GLU A 423 12.72 2.87 -17.70
N ASP A 424 11.43 2.68 -17.90
CA ASP A 424 10.40 3.71 -17.97
C ASP A 424 9.51 3.73 -16.71
N ARG A 425 10.10 3.39 -15.55
CA ARG A 425 9.41 3.21 -14.26
C ARG A 425 10.08 3.99 -13.14
N VAL A 426 9.25 4.66 -12.34
CA VAL A 426 9.63 5.27 -11.06
C VAL A 426 8.84 4.57 -9.96
N VAL A 427 9.51 4.09 -8.93
CA VAL A 427 8.90 3.42 -7.78
C VAL A 427 9.09 4.28 -6.54
N PRO A 428 8.10 5.12 -6.17
CA PRO A 428 8.16 5.84 -4.92
C PRO A 428 8.08 4.89 -3.73
N THR A 429 8.82 5.23 -2.69
CA THR A 429 8.57 4.74 -1.32
C THR A 429 7.18 5.19 -0.86
N GLN A 430 6.70 4.57 0.22
CA GLN A 430 5.58 5.10 1.00
C GLN A 430 5.95 6.46 1.63
N TYR A 431 4.94 7.21 2.06
CA TYR A 431 5.16 8.44 2.84
C TYR A 431 6.11 8.19 4.01
N VAL A 432 7.20 8.97 4.05
CA VAL A 432 8.25 8.86 5.08
C VAL A 432 8.05 9.87 6.20
N GLY A 433 7.66 11.10 5.85
CA GLY A 433 7.51 12.21 6.80
C GLY A 433 8.62 13.24 6.68
N ASP A 434 8.78 14.07 7.71
CA ASP A 434 9.71 15.20 7.72
C ASP A 434 11.10 14.73 8.17
N MET A 435 12.16 15.15 7.47
CA MET A 435 13.54 14.69 7.68
C MET A 435 14.25 15.39 8.86
N ASP A 436 13.50 16.01 9.76
CA ASP A 436 13.98 16.63 11.00
C ASP A 436 14.35 15.60 12.08
N TYR A 437 13.83 14.37 11.96
CA TYR A 437 14.00 13.30 12.94
C TYR A 437 14.83 12.16 12.37
N LEU A 438 15.75 11.62 13.16
CA LEU A 438 16.62 10.52 12.76
C LEU A 438 15.81 9.27 12.37
N GLU A 439 14.72 9.02 13.10
CA GLU A 439 13.81 7.89 12.87
C GLU A 439 13.15 7.93 11.48
N ASN A 440 12.91 9.12 10.94
CA ASN A 440 12.40 9.30 9.57
C ASN A 440 13.51 9.08 8.53
N VAL A 441 14.75 9.49 8.84
CA VAL A 441 15.92 9.27 7.99
C VAL A 441 16.25 7.77 7.88
N GLU A 442 16.31 7.07 9.01
CA GLU A 442 16.56 5.62 9.06
C GLU A 442 15.49 4.86 8.28
N PHE A 443 14.24 5.32 8.36
CA PHE A 443 13.16 4.75 7.58
C PHE A 443 13.27 4.97 6.09
N LEU A 444 13.62 6.19 5.65
CA LEU A 444 13.85 6.46 4.24
C LEU A 444 14.88 5.48 3.67
N LEU A 445 16.01 5.33 4.37
CA LEU A 445 17.08 4.43 3.95
C LEU A 445 16.63 2.96 3.94
N SER A 446 15.89 2.51 4.96
CA SER A 446 15.32 1.17 5.01
C SER A 446 14.35 0.91 3.84
N ALA A 447 13.47 1.87 3.54
CA ALA A 447 12.50 1.77 2.45
C ALA A 447 13.17 1.76 1.07
N LEU A 448 14.18 2.59 0.84
CA LEU A 448 14.98 2.58 -0.39
C LEU A 448 15.72 1.25 -0.56
N ASN A 449 16.40 0.78 0.50
CA ASN A 449 17.11 -0.50 0.48
C ASN A 449 16.18 -1.70 0.22
N PHE A 450 14.94 -1.66 0.74
CA PHE A 450 13.92 -2.66 0.43
C PHE A 450 13.62 -2.68 -1.08
N LEU A 451 13.38 -1.51 -1.69
CA LEU A 451 13.09 -1.41 -3.12
C LEU A 451 14.29 -1.83 -3.97
N GLU A 452 15.49 -1.35 -3.65
CA GLU A 452 16.74 -1.74 -4.34
C GLU A 452 16.92 -3.26 -4.35
N ARG A 453 16.75 -3.92 -3.20
CA ARG A 453 16.85 -5.38 -3.08
C ARG A 453 15.79 -6.10 -3.90
N CYS A 454 14.52 -5.70 -3.79
CA CYS A 454 13.42 -6.37 -4.48
C CYS A 454 13.53 -6.24 -6.01
N TYR A 455 13.98 -5.08 -6.49
CA TYR A 455 14.17 -4.83 -7.91
C TYR A 455 15.55 -5.24 -8.43
N ARG A 456 16.48 -5.64 -7.55
CA ARG A 456 17.90 -5.86 -7.89
C ARG A 456 18.44 -4.66 -8.68
N LEU A 457 18.24 -3.49 -8.10
CA LEU A 457 18.70 -2.23 -8.66
C LEU A 457 20.21 -2.11 -8.42
N GLU A 458 20.95 -1.72 -9.45
CA GLU A 458 22.31 -1.25 -9.34
C GLU A 458 22.34 0.24 -9.68
N ALA A 459 22.10 1.08 -8.67
CA ALA A 459 22.07 2.52 -8.88
C ALA A 459 23.34 3.02 -9.57
N LYS A 460 23.16 3.74 -10.67
CA LYS A 460 24.23 4.40 -11.44
C LYS A 460 24.18 5.92 -11.29
N VAL A 461 23.16 6.45 -10.61
CA VAL A 461 22.97 7.86 -10.27
C VAL A 461 22.23 7.97 -8.93
N VAL A 462 22.62 8.94 -8.11
CA VAL A 462 21.85 9.35 -6.93
C VAL A 462 21.34 10.76 -7.15
N ALA A 463 20.06 11.01 -6.86
CA ALA A 463 19.42 12.31 -7.01
C ALA A 463 18.89 12.85 -5.67
N SER A 464 18.90 14.16 -5.50
CA SER A 464 18.28 14.86 -4.38
C SER A 464 17.79 16.25 -4.80
N ASP A 465 17.08 16.90 -3.90
CA ASP A 465 16.83 18.33 -3.99
C ASP A 465 18.15 19.13 -4.10
N ALA A 466 18.06 20.31 -4.73
CA ALA A 466 19.14 21.26 -4.85
C ALA A 466 19.41 22.07 -3.57
N HIS A 467 18.63 21.95 -2.50
CA HIS A 467 18.91 22.65 -1.24
C HIS A 467 20.16 22.06 -0.54
N PRO A 468 21.24 22.84 -0.31
CA PRO A 468 22.48 22.33 0.28
C PRO A 468 22.34 21.91 1.75
N GLY A 469 21.46 22.58 2.50
CA GLY A 469 21.22 22.31 3.92
C GLY A 469 20.34 21.10 4.23
N TYR A 470 19.71 20.46 3.24
CA TYR A 470 18.81 19.34 3.52
C TYR A 470 19.59 18.10 3.95
N VAL A 471 18.98 17.34 4.87
CA VAL A 471 19.53 16.05 5.30
C VAL A 471 19.59 15.08 4.12
N THR A 472 18.55 15.07 3.27
CA THR A 472 18.51 14.23 2.05
C THR A 472 19.64 14.55 1.07
N THR A 473 19.98 15.82 0.87
CA THR A 473 21.10 16.23 0.00
C THR A 473 22.44 15.74 0.52
N ARG A 474 22.68 15.83 1.84
CA ARG A 474 23.91 15.33 2.46
C ARG A 474 24.01 13.80 2.41
N LEU A 475 22.89 13.11 2.67
CA LEU A 475 22.80 11.66 2.54
C LEU A 475 23.03 11.20 1.11
N ALA A 476 22.47 11.92 0.13
CA ALA A 476 22.66 11.62 -1.29
C ALA A 476 24.12 11.74 -1.70
N ALA A 477 24.82 12.79 -1.26
CA ALA A 477 26.25 12.96 -1.50
C ALA A 477 27.09 11.83 -0.87
N SER A 478 26.80 11.46 0.38
CA SER A 478 27.47 10.35 1.07
C SER A 478 27.23 9.01 0.36
N MET A 479 25.98 8.74 -0.04
CA MET A 479 25.60 7.55 -0.79
C MET A 479 26.28 7.49 -2.17
N ALA A 480 26.27 8.60 -2.91
CA ALA A 480 26.90 8.71 -4.22
C ALA A 480 28.42 8.46 -4.15
N SER A 481 29.09 9.02 -3.14
CA SER A 481 30.52 8.80 -2.88
C SER A 481 30.81 7.33 -2.58
N ARG A 482 30.02 6.70 -1.68
CA ARG A 482 30.16 5.27 -1.33
C ARG A 482 29.95 4.36 -2.54
N LEU A 483 28.95 4.66 -3.37
CA LEU A 483 28.63 3.88 -4.58
C LEU A 483 29.53 4.22 -5.78
N LYS A 484 30.34 5.28 -5.69
CA LYS A 484 31.16 5.84 -6.78
C LYS A 484 30.34 6.18 -8.02
N VAL A 485 29.21 6.84 -7.81
CA VAL A 485 28.28 7.28 -8.87
C VAL A 485 28.04 8.79 -8.80
N PRO A 486 27.57 9.42 -9.89
CA PRO A 486 27.23 10.84 -9.87
C PRO A 486 26.09 11.17 -8.91
N HIS A 487 26.21 12.31 -8.22
CA HIS A 487 25.12 12.95 -7.47
C HIS A 487 24.52 14.08 -8.31
N ILE A 488 23.24 13.97 -8.66
CA ILE A 488 22.49 15.01 -9.38
C ILE A 488 21.60 15.76 -8.39
N ARG A 489 21.75 17.09 -8.36
CA ARG A 489 20.90 17.99 -7.57
C ARG A 489 19.87 18.63 -8.49
N VAL A 490 18.59 18.47 -8.16
CA VAL A 490 17.47 18.92 -8.99
C VAL A 490 16.75 20.07 -8.29
N GLN A 491 16.42 21.13 -9.04
CA GLN A 491 15.74 22.29 -8.47
C GLN A 491 14.30 21.94 -8.05
N HIS A 492 13.87 22.43 -6.89
CA HIS A 492 12.64 22.02 -6.21
C HIS A 492 11.36 22.23 -7.05
N HIS A 493 11.19 23.41 -7.62
CA HIS A 493 10.01 23.79 -8.39
C HIS A 493 9.99 23.12 -9.78
N HIS A 494 11.16 22.95 -10.40
CA HIS A 494 11.34 22.15 -11.61
C HIS A 494 10.94 20.70 -11.35
N ALA A 495 11.29 20.13 -10.20
CA ALA A 495 10.85 18.79 -9.81
C ALA A 495 9.32 18.70 -9.63
N HIS A 496 8.67 19.72 -9.04
CA HIS A 496 7.20 19.79 -8.97
C HIS A 496 6.57 19.76 -10.36
N ILE A 497 7.03 20.63 -11.27
CA ILE A 497 6.51 20.71 -12.65
C ILE A 497 6.77 19.39 -13.39
N ALA A 498 7.98 18.84 -13.32
CA ALA A 498 8.33 17.58 -13.96
C ALA A 498 7.50 16.40 -13.42
N SER A 499 7.13 16.41 -12.14
CA SER A 499 6.23 15.39 -11.57
C SER A 499 4.81 15.49 -12.15
N ALA A 500 4.29 16.70 -12.36
CA ALA A 500 3.00 16.93 -12.98
C ALA A 500 3.02 16.51 -14.47
N MET A 501 4.08 16.88 -15.19
CA MET A 501 4.32 16.46 -16.57
C MET A 501 4.31 14.93 -16.71
N ALA A 502 5.05 14.24 -15.83
CA ALA A 502 5.09 12.78 -15.81
C ALA A 502 3.72 12.15 -15.53
N SER A 503 2.92 12.78 -14.66
CA SER A 503 1.60 12.26 -14.28
C SER A 503 0.57 12.32 -15.42
N VAL A 504 0.70 13.28 -16.33
CA VAL A 504 -0.18 13.44 -17.51
C VAL A 504 0.45 12.95 -18.82
N GLY A 505 1.69 12.44 -18.78
CA GLY A 505 2.34 11.81 -19.93
C GLY A 505 2.91 12.77 -20.98
N VAL A 506 3.34 13.98 -20.59
CA VAL A 506 4.04 14.92 -21.50
C VAL A 506 5.29 14.28 -22.06
N ARG A 507 5.57 14.39 -23.37
CA ARG A 507 6.71 13.70 -24.00
C ARG A 507 8.05 14.32 -23.58
N ALA A 508 9.12 13.52 -23.64
CA ALA A 508 10.44 13.90 -23.13
C ALA A 508 11.02 15.22 -23.69
N GLY A 509 10.75 15.54 -24.95
CA GLY A 509 11.25 16.74 -25.63
C GLY A 509 10.24 17.89 -25.71
N GLU A 510 9.07 17.76 -25.10
CA GLU A 510 8.07 18.82 -25.08
C GLU A 510 8.35 19.77 -23.90
N GLU A 511 8.27 21.07 -24.17
CA GLU A 511 8.32 22.11 -23.14
C GLU A 511 6.90 22.51 -22.73
N VAL A 512 6.73 22.82 -21.46
CA VAL A 512 5.46 23.30 -20.90
C VAL A 512 5.67 24.62 -20.16
N LEU A 513 4.62 25.43 -20.11
CA LEU A 513 4.53 26.51 -19.13
C LEU A 513 4.00 25.92 -17.82
N GLY A 514 4.88 25.76 -16.85
CA GLY A 514 4.55 25.22 -15.52
C GLY A 514 4.43 26.33 -14.49
N VAL A 515 3.46 26.18 -13.58
CA VAL A 515 3.27 27.06 -12.43
C VAL A 515 3.49 26.23 -11.17
N ALA A 516 4.50 26.60 -10.38
CA ALA A 516 4.86 25.93 -9.14
C ALA A 516 4.60 26.85 -7.95
N ILE A 517 3.55 26.56 -7.19
CA ILE A 517 3.19 27.31 -5.97
C ILE A 517 3.40 26.39 -4.78
N ASP A 518 4.32 26.75 -3.90
CA ASP A 518 4.62 26.02 -2.66
C ASP A 518 4.80 26.98 -1.47
N GLY A 519 5.24 26.45 -0.33
CA GLY A 519 5.53 27.28 0.84
C GLY A 519 6.91 27.94 0.78
N ALA A 520 7.94 27.16 0.47
CA ALA A 520 9.33 27.61 0.38
C ALA A 520 10.18 26.52 -0.30
N GLY A 521 10.76 26.86 -1.45
CA GLY A 521 11.76 26.03 -2.12
C GLY A 521 13.09 26.78 -2.33
N TYR A 522 14.18 26.02 -2.44
CA TYR A 522 15.51 26.59 -2.70
C TYR A 522 15.60 27.08 -4.16
N GLY A 523 15.75 28.39 -4.32
CA GLY A 523 15.97 29.03 -5.60
C GLY A 523 17.37 28.76 -6.13
N ALA A 524 17.52 28.73 -7.45
CA ALA A 524 18.82 28.55 -8.10
C ALA A 524 19.79 29.71 -7.80
N ASP A 525 19.26 30.89 -7.47
CA ASP A 525 19.98 32.09 -7.04
C ASP A 525 20.24 32.13 -5.51
N GLY A 526 19.96 31.05 -4.79
CA GLY A 526 20.10 30.96 -3.34
C GLY A 526 19.00 31.66 -2.54
N LYS A 527 17.97 32.20 -3.20
CA LYS A 527 16.81 32.81 -2.55
C LYS A 527 15.73 31.78 -2.24
N ILE A 528 14.72 32.19 -1.49
CA ILE A 528 13.50 31.41 -1.28
C ILE A 528 12.54 31.72 -2.43
N TRP A 529 12.07 30.66 -3.09
CA TRP A 529 11.03 30.68 -4.13
C TRP A 529 9.75 30.06 -3.56
N GLY A 530 8.60 30.32 -4.19
CA GLY A 530 7.31 29.74 -3.75
C GLY A 530 6.10 30.05 -4.63
N GLY A 531 6.29 30.70 -5.78
CA GLY A 531 5.21 31.05 -6.69
C GLY A 531 5.73 31.33 -8.10
N GLU A 532 6.40 30.33 -8.67
CA GLU A 532 7.23 30.52 -9.86
C GLU A 532 6.52 30.08 -11.14
N VAL A 533 6.75 30.82 -12.22
CA VAL A 533 6.36 30.44 -13.57
C VAL A 533 7.61 30.06 -14.36
N MET A 534 7.60 28.86 -14.94
CA MET A 534 8.75 28.32 -15.67
C MET A 534 8.34 27.76 -17.02
N ILE A 535 9.18 27.98 -18.03
CA ILE A 535 9.20 27.13 -19.22
C ILE A 535 10.08 25.93 -18.88
N ALA A 536 9.51 24.73 -18.86
CA ALA A 536 10.20 23.53 -18.37
C ALA A 536 10.07 22.35 -19.32
N SER A 537 11.19 21.64 -19.51
CA SER A 537 11.24 20.27 -20.02
C SER A 537 11.61 19.31 -18.87
N TYR A 538 11.77 18.02 -19.13
CA TYR A 538 12.28 17.10 -18.10
C TYR A 538 13.76 17.32 -17.75
N THR A 539 14.53 18.00 -18.60
CA THR A 539 15.99 18.17 -18.43
C THR A 539 16.40 19.61 -18.16
N THR A 540 15.58 20.58 -18.53
CA THR A 540 15.87 22.02 -18.43
C THR A 540 14.67 22.78 -17.89
N TYR A 541 14.94 23.96 -17.34
CA TYR A 541 13.90 24.94 -17.01
C TYR A 541 14.46 26.35 -17.17
N GLU A 542 13.59 27.29 -17.52
CA GLU A 542 13.83 28.73 -17.51
C GLU A 542 12.75 29.39 -16.67
N ARG A 543 13.14 30.16 -15.66
CA ARG A 543 12.21 30.95 -14.84
C ARG A 543 11.84 32.21 -15.62
N VAL A 544 10.54 32.40 -15.85
CA VAL A 544 9.99 33.52 -16.64
C VAL A 544 9.05 34.42 -15.84
N GLY A 545 8.69 34.03 -14.62
CA GLY A 545 7.81 34.81 -13.74
C GLY A 545 7.89 34.37 -12.29
#